data_AF-A0AAN5D8B2-F1
#
_entry.id   AF-A0AAN5D8B2-F1
#
_cell.length_a   1.000
_cell.length_b   1.000
_cell.length_c   1.000
_cell.angle_alpha   90.00
_cell.angle_beta   90.00
_cell.angle_gamma   90.00
#
_symmetry.space_group_name_H-M   'P 1'
#
loop_
_entity.id
_entity.type
_entity.pdbx_description
1 polymer ?
#
loop_
_entity_poly.entity_id
_entity_poly.type
_entity_poly.pdbx_seq_one_letter_code
_entity_poly.pdbx_strand_id
1 'polypeptide(L)' 'DASLVSSCDSSCGLCGHRSVAERQCIPEGCTCEGSNKLYERCGEKPCWNKKGGCCEGASIVLIDGKRICKEIN' A
#
# COMPACT_ATOMS: atom_id res chain seq x y z
N ASP A 1 -15.50 -4.54 -15.67
CA ASP A 1 -14.07 -4.80 -15.47
C ASP A 1 -13.47 -3.56 -14.81
N ALA A 2 -13.54 -3.51 -13.48
CA ALA A 2 -12.99 -2.40 -12.71
C ALA A 2 -12.41 -3.02 -11.44
N SER A 3 -11.15 -3.42 -11.51
CA SER A 3 -10.38 -3.74 -10.32
C SER A 3 -10.41 -2.48 -9.44
N LEU A 4 -11.11 -2.54 -8.31
CA LEU A 4 -11.29 -1.44 -7.37
C LEU A 4 -9.97 -1.16 -6.64
N VAL A 5 -9.02 -0.55 -7.33
CA VAL A 5 -7.85 0.05 -6.69
C VAL A 5 -8.34 1.25 -5.90
N SER A 6 -8.25 1.20 -4.58
CA SER A 6 -8.60 2.34 -3.75
C SER A 6 -7.49 3.38 -3.74
N SER A 7 -7.85 4.61 -3.40
CA SER A 7 -6.87 5.67 -3.14
C SER A 7 -6.01 5.29 -1.94
N CYS A 8 -4.73 5.65 -1.98
CA CYS A 8 -3.87 5.52 -0.82
C CYS A 8 -4.38 6.39 0.33
N ASP A 9 -4.55 5.82 1.52
CA ASP A 9 -5.04 6.51 2.72
C ASP A 9 -3.97 7.44 3.36
N SER A 10 -2.70 7.33 2.95
CA SER A 10 -1.62 8.25 3.31
C SER A 10 -0.76 8.61 2.10
N SER A 11 -0.46 9.89 1.94
CA SER A 11 0.30 10.38 0.78
C SER A 11 1.82 10.34 0.96
N CYS A 12 2.33 9.90 2.12
CA CYS A 12 3.77 9.91 2.40
C CYS A 12 4.26 8.76 3.30
N GLY A 13 5.57 8.56 3.26
CA GLY A 13 6.34 7.71 4.16
C GLY A 13 6.20 6.22 3.93
N LEU A 14 5.52 5.78 2.87
CA LEU A 14 5.06 4.40 2.71
C LEU A 14 4.17 3.95 3.89
N CYS A 15 3.45 4.90 4.48
CA CYS A 15 2.62 4.67 5.65
C CYS A 15 1.20 4.21 5.28
N GLY A 16 0.80 4.45 4.04
CA GLY A 16 -0.56 4.21 3.62
C GLY A 16 -0.79 2.80 3.12
N HIS A 17 -2.06 2.42 3.05
CA HIS A 17 -2.53 1.20 2.42
C HIS A 17 -3.59 1.50 1.38
N ARG A 18 -3.63 0.67 0.34
CA ARG A 18 -4.73 0.65 -0.63
C ARG A 18 -5.08 -0.78 -0.98
N SER A 19 -6.38 -1.02 -1.18
CA SER A 19 -6.85 -2.24 -1.83
C SER A 19 -6.43 -2.21 -3.29
N VAL A 20 -5.90 -3.32 -3.80
CA VAL A 20 -5.52 -3.48 -5.22
C VAL A 20 -6.34 -4.52 -5.95
N ALA A 21 -6.98 -5.41 -5.21
CA ALA A 21 -7.88 -6.41 -5.76
C ALA A 21 -8.97 -6.74 -4.74
N GLU A 22 -10.14 -7.08 -5.26
CA GLU A 22 -11.24 -7.66 -4.52
C GLU A 22 -11.68 -8.93 -5.24
N ARG A 23 -11.88 -10.01 -4.48
CA ARG A 23 -12.41 -11.28 -4.98
C ARG A 23 -13.85 -11.45 -4.54
N GLN A 24 -14.66 -12.03 -5.41
CA GLN A 24 -16.00 -12.50 -5.09
C GLN A 24 -15.99 -14.02 -4.97
N CYS A 25 -16.72 -14.55 -3.99
CA CYS A 25 -16.93 -16.00 -3.85
C CYS A 25 -17.95 -16.48 -4.89
N ILE A 26 -17.61 -17.55 -5.61
CA ILE A 26 -18.49 -18.18 -6.60
C ILE A 26 -18.62 -19.67 -6.23
N PRO A 27 -19.85 -20.23 -6.19
CA PRO A 27 -21.14 -19.58 -6.42
C PRO A 27 -21.54 -18.62 -5.28
N GLU A 28 -22.39 -17.65 -5.60
CA GLU A 28 -22.95 -16.73 -4.59
C GLU A 28 -23.72 -17.54 -3.53
N GLY A 29 -23.44 -17.26 -2.25
CA GLY A 29 -24.02 -17.98 -1.11
C GLY A 29 -23.07 -18.95 -0.40
N CYS A 30 -21.89 -19.23 -0.95
CA CYS A 30 -20.82 -19.92 -0.24
C CYS A 30 -19.93 -18.94 0.54
N THR A 31 -19.55 -19.30 1.76
CA THR A 31 -18.55 -18.55 2.54
C THR A 31 -17.15 -19.00 2.12
N CYS A 32 -16.38 -18.14 1.46
CA CYS A 32 -14.94 -18.41 1.33
C CYS A 32 -14.24 -18.11 2.65
N GLU A 33 -13.20 -18.89 2.94
CA GLU A 33 -12.28 -18.56 4.01
C GLU A 33 -11.21 -17.58 3.53
N GLY A 34 -10.85 -16.65 4.42
CA GLY A 34 -9.84 -15.61 4.19
C GLY A 34 -10.37 -14.32 3.56
N SER A 35 -9.54 -13.27 3.62
CA SER A 35 -9.89 -11.92 3.17
C SER A 35 -10.36 -11.88 1.72
N ASN A 36 -11.39 -11.07 1.44
CA ASN A 36 -11.86 -10.81 0.09
C ASN A 36 -11.08 -9.67 -0.59
N LYS A 37 -10.28 -8.91 0.15
CA LYS A 37 -9.48 -7.79 -0.33
C LYS A 37 -8.00 -8.05 -0.18
N LEU A 38 -7.24 -7.68 -1.20
CA LEU A 38 -5.78 -7.63 -1.17
C LEU A 38 -5.35 -6.18 -0.97
N TYR A 39 -4.45 -5.93 -0.02
CA TYR A 39 -3.89 -4.62 0.28
C TYR A 39 -2.40 -4.57 -0.02
N GLU A 40 -1.92 -3.39 -0.41
CA GLU A 40 -0.51 -3.06 -0.51
C GLU A 40 -0.21 -1.74 0.19
N ARG A 41 1.05 -1.53 0.60
CA ARG A 41 1.49 -0.24 1.11
C ARG A 41 1.67 0.77 -0.02
N CYS A 42 1.48 2.04 0.27
CA CYS A 42 1.54 3.11 -0.72
C CYS A 42 1.97 4.45 -0.09
N GLY A 43 2.20 5.45 -0.95
CA GLY A 43 2.65 6.78 -0.55
C GLY A 43 4.18 6.85 -0.40
N GLU A 44 4.94 6.43 -1.41
CA GLU A 44 6.40 6.29 -1.31
C GLU A 44 7.14 7.62 -1.11
N LYS A 45 6.49 8.77 -1.31
CA LYS A 45 7.13 10.07 -1.06
C LYS A 45 7.50 10.21 0.42
N PRO A 46 8.75 10.54 0.80
CA PRO A 46 9.09 10.75 2.21
C PRO A 46 8.27 11.86 2.86
N CYS A 47 7.83 11.64 4.10
CA CYS A 47 7.16 12.65 4.89
C CYS A 47 8.14 13.74 5.34
N TRP A 48 7.79 15.00 5.13
CA TRP A 48 8.65 16.14 5.50
C TRP A 48 8.74 16.36 7.01
N ASN A 49 7.68 16.02 7.74
CA ASN A 49 7.49 16.26 9.17
C ASN A 49 7.93 15.09 10.06
N LYS A 50 8.55 14.05 9.49
CA LYS A 50 8.94 12.84 10.22
C LYS A 50 10.45 12.65 10.19
N LYS A 51 11.05 12.39 11.36
CA LYS A 51 12.45 11.96 11.45
C LYS A 51 12.63 10.65 10.66
N GLY A 52 13.51 10.66 9.67
CA GLY A 52 13.74 9.54 8.76
C GLY A 52 12.78 9.45 7.56
N GLY A 53 11.74 10.30 7.51
CA GLY A 53 10.81 10.42 6.37
C GLY A 53 9.89 9.23 6.08
N CYS A 54 10.24 8.01 6.51
CA CYS A 54 9.50 6.79 6.22
C CYS A 54 8.82 6.18 7.46
N CYS A 55 7.83 5.33 7.21
CA CYS A 55 7.20 4.48 8.21
C CYS A 55 8.05 3.27 8.58
N GLU A 56 7.68 2.63 9.67
CA GLU A 56 8.35 1.42 10.13
C GLU A 56 8.34 0.35 9.03
N GLY A 57 9.44 -0.40 8.95
CA GLY A 57 9.70 -1.35 7.88
C GLY A 57 10.11 -0.71 6.55
N ALA A 58 10.31 0.60 6.47
CA ALA A 58 10.74 1.29 5.26
C ALA A 58 11.90 2.28 5.50
N SER A 59 12.72 2.50 4.49
CA SER A 59 13.80 3.50 4.50
C SER A 59 13.87 4.28 3.21
N ILE A 60 14.51 5.45 3.29
CA ILE A 60 14.76 6.30 2.14
C ILE A 60 15.80 5.62 1.25
N VAL A 61 15.44 5.41 -0.01
CA VAL A 61 16.35 5.01 -1.09
C VAL A 61 16.33 6.07 -2.20
N LEU A 62 17.41 6.13 -2.97
CA LEU A 62 17.53 6.99 -4.14
C LEU A 62 17.25 6.15 -5.40
N ILE A 63 16.17 6.48 -6.10
CA ILE A 63 15.81 5.90 -7.39
C ILE A 63 15.61 7.05 -8.38
N ASP A 64 16.34 7.05 -9.49
CA ASP A 64 16.30 8.10 -10.52
C ASP A 64 16.46 9.53 -9.96
N GLY A 65 17.37 9.70 -8.99
CA GLY A 65 17.62 10.98 -8.32
C GLY A 65 16.51 11.44 -7.36
N LYS A 66 15.44 10.65 -7.17
CA LYS A 66 14.36 10.94 -6.23
C LYS A 66 14.54 10.14 -4.95
N ARG A 67 14.30 10.79 -3.81
CA ARG A 67 14.21 10.12 -2.50
C ARG A 67 12.82 9.51 -2.38
N ILE A 68 12.75 8.19 -2.24
CA ILE A 68 11.50 7.45 -2.01
C ILE A 68 11.65 6.52 -0.81
N CYS A 69 10.56 6.24 -0.12
CA CYS A 69 10.48 5.21 0.92
C CYS A 69 10.25 3.86 0.27
N LYS A 70 11.11 2.88 0.59
CA LYS A 70 11.01 1.50 0.14
C LYS A 70 11.09 0.55 1.34
N GLU A 71 10.35 -0.55 1.28
CA GLU A 71 10.39 -1.59 2.31
C GLU A 71 11.80 -2.16 2.46
N ILE A 72 12.19 -2.38 3.71
CA ILE A 72 13.43 -3.03 4.10
C ILE A 72 12.99 -4.41 4.60
N ASN A 73 13.11 -5.42 3.73
CA ASN A 73 13.00 -6.82 4.14
C ASN A 73 14.27 -7.25 4.87
#